data_AF-A0A920AWP3-F1
#
_entry.id   AF-A0A920AWP3-F1
#
_cell.length_a   1.000
_cell.length_b   1.000
_cell.length_c   1.000
_cell.angle_alpha   90.00
_cell.angle_beta   90.00
_cell.angle_gamma   90.00
#
_symmetry.space_group_name_H-M   'P 1'
#
loop_
_entity.id
_entity.type
_entity.pdbx_description
1 polymer ?
#
loop_
_entity_poly.entity_id
_entity_poly.type
_entity_poly.pdbx_seq_one_letter_code
_entity_poly.pdbx_strand_id
1 'polypeptide(L)'
;MIDEREISHDSFSFKSVPKHFIKISNGELDNLYNNQIENNLIDGSLYPKRIPEKEKIKIEKIRSNLLDIYRACKTNIYKIKLYENILNNLYPLSILSEIKKEIELLKKEENFILISEFNKLVNEEIKNQPAPFIYEKIGTKFSHFFIDEFQDTSKMQWENLKPLIENSLSSDNSSLTLAGDPKQSIYRWRGGDVEEFMNLLSNESPFYCEKTTINLNTNFRSAKEIISFNNSLFKHISNLFADNFKLAEILNFPKQNYSDAEKGYLSLNFYEKNDKTDIRGIL
;
A
#
# COMPACT_ATOMS: atom_id res chain seq x y z
N MET A 1 40.11 5.62 18.16
CA MET A 1 39.28 6.49 19.03
C MET A 1 38.97 5.91 20.40
N ILE A 2 38.30 4.76 20.50
CA ILE A 2 37.95 4.14 21.80
C ILE A 2 39.23 3.64 22.50
N ASP A 3 40.03 2.86 21.78
CA ASP A 3 41.30 2.30 22.32
C ASP A 3 42.36 3.39 22.54
N GLU A 4 42.48 4.36 21.62
CA GLU A 4 43.40 5.51 21.72
C GLU A 4 43.16 6.40 22.95
N ARG A 5 41.93 6.43 23.49
CA ARG A 5 41.59 7.19 24.69
C ARG A 5 41.55 6.33 25.96
N GLU A 6 42.02 5.08 25.85
CA GLU A 6 42.03 4.11 26.94
C GLU A 6 40.66 3.98 27.61
N ILE A 7 39.60 3.91 26.80
CA ILE A 7 38.23 3.68 27.29
C ILE A 7 37.98 2.18 27.25
N SER A 8 37.66 1.57 28.38
CA SER A 8 37.32 0.16 28.43
C SER A 8 36.06 -0.14 27.63
N HIS A 9 36.05 -1.21 26.83
CA HIS A 9 34.85 -1.62 26.08
C HIS A 9 33.71 -2.01 27.01
N ASP A 10 34.01 -2.49 28.22
CA ASP A 10 33.05 -2.77 29.29
C ASP A 10 32.36 -1.50 29.83
N SER A 11 32.92 -0.32 29.56
CA SER A 11 32.29 0.96 29.92
C SER A 11 31.03 1.23 29.08
N PHE A 12 30.82 0.54 27.95
CA PHE A 12 29.63 0.67 27.12
C PHE A 12 28.56 -0.37 27.46
N SER A 13 27.28 0.03 27.44
CA SER A 13 26.15 -0.86 27.68
C SER A 13 26.18 -2.04 26.70
N PHE A 14 26.26 -3.26 27.25
CA PHE A 14 26.37 -4.54 26.52
C PHE A 14 27.56 -4.63 25.55
N LYS A 15 28.54 -3.73 25.67
CA LYS A 15 29.62 -3.53 24.68
C LYS A 15 29.09 -3.22 23.27
N SER A 16 27.87 -2.67 23.18
CA SER A 16 27.13 -2.54 21.92
C SER A 16 27.87 -1.71 20.86
N VAL A 17 28.36 -0.53 21.24
CA VAL A 17 29.07 0.37 20.33
C VAL A 17 30.43 -0.19 19.87
N PRO A 18 31.35 -0.64 20.78
CA PRO A 18 32.59 -1.28 20.34
C PRO A 18 32.36 -2.52 19.47
N LYS A 19 31.44 -3.41 19.85
CA LYS A 19 31.13 -4.62 19.07
C LYS A 19 30.64 -4.27 17.66
N HIS A 20 29.84 -3.21 17.50
CA HIS A 20 29.35 -2.79 16.20
C HIS A 20 30.50 -2.39 15.26
N PHE A 21 31.43 -1.56 15.73
CA PHE A 21 32.58 -1.15 14.90
C PHE A 21 33.57 -2.29 14.64
N ILE A 22 33.76 -3.21 15.60
CA ILE A 22 34.59 -4.42 15.40
C ILE A 22 34.00 -5.31 14.31
N LYS A 23 32.67 -5.50 14.29
CA LYS A 23 32.02 -6.26 13.21
C LYS A 23 32.26 -5.63 11.85
N ILE A 24 32.13 -4.30 11.75
CA ILE A 24 32.42 -3.58 10.51
C ILE A 24 33.88 -3.77 10.09
N SER A 25 34.84 -3.65 11.01
CA SER A 25 36.26 -3.86 10.67
C SER A 25 36.59 -5.29 10.27
N ASN A 26 35.84 -6.28 10.77
CA ASN A 26 35.98 -7.68 10.40
C ASN A 26 35.25 -8.05 9.10
N GLY A 27 34.54 -7.11 8.47
CA GLY A 27 33.75 -7.37 7.26
C GLY A 27 32.40 -8.07 7.52
N GLU A 28 31.95 -8.18 8.77
CA GLU A 28 30.65 -8.73 9.14
C GLU A 28 29.54 -7.68 8.94
N LEU A 29 29.06 -7.51 7.70
CA LEU A 29 28.14 -6.42 7.32
C LEU A 29 26.64 -6.75 7.43
N ASP A 30 26.30 -7.98 7.83
CA ASP A 30 24.92 -8.45 7.89
C ASP A 30 24.18 -8.01 9.15
N ASN A 31 22.91 -7.61 8.98
CA ASN A 31 21.99 -7.19 10.05
C ASN A 31 22.53 -6.13 11.03
N LEU A 32 23.52 -5.32 10.59
CA LEU A 32 24.21 -4.35 11.44
C LEU A 32 23.35 -3.18 11.92
N TYR A 33 22.25 -2.84 11.25
CA TYR A 33 21.49 -1.61 11.50
C TYR A 33 20.07 -1.83 12.05
N ASN A 34 19.71 -3.07 12.38
CA ASN A 34 18.49 -3.41 13.11
C ASN A 34 18.75 -3.32 14.62
N ASN A 35 19.09 -2.13 15.12
CA ASN A 35 19.39 -1.91 16.54
C ASN A 35 19.07 -0.46 16.96
N GLN A 36 19.25 -0.17 18.26
CA GLN A 36 19.01 1.16 18.84
C GLN A 36 20.29 2.00 19.02
N ILE A 37 21.43 1.61 18.43
CA ILE A 37 22.72 2.27 18.65
C ILE A 37 22.66 3.73 18.20
N GLU A 38 22.04 4.02 17.05
CA GLU A 38 21.91 5.39 16.55
C GLU A 38 21.13 6.29 17.51
N ASN A 39 19.96 5.83 17.96
CA ASN A 39 19.14 6.57 18.92
C ASN A 39 19.89 6.78 20.25
N ASN A 40 20.66 5.78 20.67
CA ASN A 40 21.49 5.86 21.88
C ASN A 40 22.65 6.85 21.71
N LEU A 41 23.24 6.97 20.52
CA LEU A 41 24.30 7.95 20.22
C LEU A 41 23.76 9.38 20.10
N ILE A 42 22.51 9.57 19.69
CA ILE A 42 21.84 10.87 19.65
C ILE A 42 21.59 11.33 21.10
N ASP A 43 20.61 10.75 21.80
CA ASP A 43 20.18 11.24 23.12
C ASP A 43 19.98 10.14 24.17
N GLY A 44 20.22 8.87 23.83
CA GLY A 44 20.05 7.75 24.77
C GLY A 44 21.26 7.49 25.69
N SER A 45 21.20 6.36 26.39
CA SER A 45 22.24 5.93 27.34
C SER A 45 23.27 5.01 26.67
N LEU A 46 24.54 5.40 26.73
CA LEU A 46 25.66 4.64 26.13
C LEU A 46 26.37 3.70 27.11
N TYR A 47 26.15 3.88 28.41
CA TYR A 47 26.89 3.20 29.47
C TYR A 47 26.00 2.73 30.62
N PRO A 48 26.38 1.67 31.37
CA PRO A 48 25.63 1.21 32.53
C PRO A 48 25.60 2.24 33.68
N LYS A 49 24.62 2.16 34.58
CA LYS A 49 24.50 3.09 35.73
C LYS A 49 25.70 3.05 36.69
N ARG A 50 26.39 1.90 36.80
CA ARG A 50 27.55 1.67 37.70
C ARG A 50 28.88 1.73 36.94
N ILE A 51 29.26 2.90 36.42
CA ILE A 51 30.62 3.13 35.91
C ILE A 51 31.25 4.40 36.52
N PRO A 52 32.59 4.48 36.64
CA PRO A 52 33.28 5.65 37.17
C PRO A 52 32.96 6.93 36.39
N GLU A 53 32.79 8.05 37.09
CA GLU A 53 32.45 9.35 36.48
C GLU A 53 33.50 9.80 35.44
N LYS A 54 34.77 9.48 35.69
CA LYS A 54 35.88 9.74 34.76
C LYS A 54 35.68 9.06 33.41
N GLU A 55 35.13 7.84 33.38
CA GLU A 55 34.87 7.10 32.14
C GLU A 55 33.64 7.66 31.40
N LYS A 56 32.59 8.08 32.12
CA LYS A 56 31.42 8.75 31.51
C LYS A 56 31.84 10.01 30.75
N ILE A 57 32.66 10.85 31.36
CA ILE A 57 33.16 12.09 30.75
C ILE A 57 33.97 11.77 29.48
N LYS A 58 34.79 10.72 29.49
CA LYS A 58 35.54 10.30 28.29
C LYS A 58 34.61 9.86 27.16
N ILE A 59 33.57 9.09 27.46
CA ILE A 59 32.58 8.60 26.46
C ILE A 59 31.78 9.77 25.87
N GLU A 60 31.25 10.67 26.70
CA GLU A 60 30.49 11.83 26.21
C GLU A 60 31.34 12.74 25.32
N LYS A 61 32.64 12.90 25.63
CA LYS A 61 33.58 13.65 24.78
C LYS A 61 33.83 13.06 23.39
N ILE A 62 33.52 11.79 23.16
CA ILE A 62 33.64 11.15 21.82
C ILE A 62 32.30 10.89 21.17
N ARG A 63 31.19 11.14 21.86
CA ARG A 63 29.84 10.77 21.41
C ARG A 63 29.50 11.33 20.03
N SER A 64 29.72 12.63 19.83
CA SER A 64 29.46 13.29 18.54
C SER A 64 30.27 12.63 17.40
N ASN A 65 31.56 12.45 17.61
CA ASN A 65 32.42 11.81 16.61
C ASN A 65 32.02 10.35 16.33
N LEU A 66 31.62 9.60 17.36
CA LEU A 66 31.11 8.23 17.18
C LEU A 66 29.81 8.22 16.36
N LEU A 67 28.92 9.19 16.58
CA LEU A 67 27.70 9.34 15.79
C LEU A 67 28.01 9.66 14.32
N ASP A 68 28.96 10.55 14.06
CA ASP A 68 29.35 10.92 12.69
C ASP A 68 29.97 9.72 11.95
N ILE A 69 30.88 8.99 12.61
CA ILE A 69 31.48 7.77 12.06
C ILE A 69 30.41 6.70 11.85
N TYR A 70 29.50 6.50 12.81
CA TYR A 70 28.40 5.55 12.69
C TYR A 70 27.53 5.84 11.46
N ARG A 71 27.15 7.11 11.24
CA ARG A 71 26.36 7.52 10.07
C ARG A 71 27.11 7.37 8.76
N ALA A 72 28.41 7.67 8.75
CA ALA A 72 29.27 7.47 7.58
C ALA A 72 29.38 5.98 7.22
N CYS A 73 29.66 5.11 8.20
CA CYS A 73 29.67 3.66 8.02
C CYS A 73 28.31 3.15 7.52
N LYS A 74 27.21 3.60 8.13
CA LYS A 74 25.84 3.24 7.74
C LYS A 74 25.59 3.54 6.27
N THR A 75 25.92 4.76 5.84
CA THR A 75 25.77 5.19 4.45
C THR A 75 26.57 4.31 3.48
N ASN A 76 27.83 4.03 3.79
CA ASN A 76 28.70 3.23 2.94
C ASN A 76 28.26 1.76 2.87
N ILE A 77 27.82 1.18 3.99
CA ILE A 77 27.33 -0.21 4.01
C ILE A 77 26.03 -0.35 3.23
N TYR A 78 25.11 0.61 3.32
CA TYR A 78 23.92 0.60 2.46
C TYR A 78 24.27 0.73 0.97
N LYS A 79 25.29 1.51 0.60
CA LYS A 79 25.79 1.56 -0.79
C LYS A 79 26.36 0.23 -1.24
N ILE A 80 27.17 -0.44 -0.41
CA ILE A 80 27.70 -1.77 -0.72
C ILE A 80 26.56 -2.75 -0.97
N LYS A 81 25.58 -2.83 -0.06
CA LYS A 81 24.39 -3.70 -0.21
C LYS A 81 23.56 -3.37 -1.44
N LEU A 82 23.46 -2.09 -1.81
CA LEU A 82 22.80 -1.68 -3.05
C LEU A 82 23.56 -2.24 -4.27
N TYR A 83 24.88 -2.09 -4.32
CA TYR A 83 25.69 -2.61 -5.43
C TYR A 83 25.67 -4.13 -5.52
N GLU A 84 25.74 -4.84 -4.39
CA GLU A 84 25.60 -6.31 -4.34
C GLU A 84 24.23 -6.74 -4.88
N ASN A 85 23.15 -6.07 -4.47
CA ASN A 85 21.82 -6.36 -4.99
C ASN A 85 21.70 -6.08 -6.50
N ILE A 86 22.27 -4.99 -6.98
CA ILE A 86 22.29 -4.69 -8.43
C ILE A 86 23.04 -5.78 -9.18
N LEU A 87 24.22 -6.19 -8.72
CA LEU A 87 25.01 -7.25 -9.35
C LEU A 87 24.28 -8.59 -9.36
N ASN A 88 23.67 -8.97 -8.23
CA ASN A 88 22.90 -10.21 -8.12
C ASN A 88 21.67 -10.24 -9.03
N ASN A 89 21.11 -9.08 -9.37
CA ASN A 89 19.92 -8.97 -10.22
C ASN A 89 20.25 -8.51 -11.66
N LEU A 90 21.53 -8.34 -12.01
CA LEU A 90 21.92 -7.80 -13.32
C LEU A 90 21.47 -8.72 -14.47
N TYR A 91 21.67 -10.03 -14.34
CA TYR A 91 21.26 -11.00 -15.36
C TYR A 91 19.73 -11.03 -15.56
N PRO A 92 18.89 -11.23 -14.52
CA PRO A 92 17.44 -11.12 -14.67
C PRO A 92 16.99 -9.80 -15.31
N LEU A 93 17.58 -8.67 -14.91
CA LEU A 93 17.26 -7.36 -15.47
C LEU A 93 17.62 -7.26 -16.96
N SER A 94 18.76 -7.82 -17.38
CA SER A 94 19.16 -7.85 -18.79
C SER A 94 18.19 -8.65 -19.64
N ILE A 95 17.78 -9.84 -19.18
CA ILE A 95 16.80 -10.70 -19.86
C ILE A 95 15.45 -9.97 -19.95
N LEU A 96 14.99 -9.38 -18.85
CA LEU A 96 13.75 -8.61 -18.83
C LEU A 96 13.79 -7.43 -19.82
N SER A 97 14.94 -6.77 -19.94
CA SER A 97 15.13 -5.69 -20.90
C SER A 97 15.06 -6.18 -22.35
N GLU A 98 15.63 -7.34 -22.68
CA GLU A 98 15.54 -7.91 -24.03
C GLU A 98 14.11 -8.39 -24.35
N ILE A 99 13.45 -9.06 -23.40
CA ILE A 99 12.02 -9.44 -23.55
C ILE A 99 11.17 -8.20 -23.83
N LYS A 100 11.39 -7.11 -23.07
CA LYS A 100 10.66 -5.87 -23.28
C LYS A 100 10.87 -5.31 -24.69
N LYS A 101 12.10 -5.32 -25.20
CA LYS A 101 12.39 -4.86 -26.58
C LYS A 101 11.64 -5.69 -27.62
N GLU A 102 11.63 -7.01 -27.44
CA GLU A 102 10.94 -7.92 -28.36
C GLU A 102 9.42 -7.68 -28.35
N ILE A 103 8.83 -7.49 -27.17
CA ILE A 103 7.41 -7.13 -27.04
C ILE A 103 7.11 -5.82 -27.78
N GLU A 104 7.98 -4.81 -27.66
CA GLU A 104 7.82 -3.55 -28.39
C GLU A 104 7.96 -3.69 -29.91
N LEU A 105 8.79 -4.60 -30.39
CA LEU A 105 8.90 -4.92 -31.82
C LEU A 105 7.61 -5.58 -32.32
N LEU A 106 7.15 -6.63 -31.65
CA LEU A 106 5.92 -7.35 -32.01
C LEU A 106 4.70 -6.44 -32.02
N LYS A 107 4.55 -5.56 -31.02
CA LYS A 107 3.46 -4.56 -30.97
C LYS A 107 3.44 -3.66 -32.21
N LYS A 108 4.62 -3.27 -32.71
CA LYS A 108 4.75 -2.41 -33.89
C LYS A 108 4.50 -3.17 -35.19
N GLU A 109 5.02 -4.39 -35.31
CA GLU A 109 4.87 -5.21 -36.52
C GLU A 109 3.43 -5.65 -36.74
N GLU A 110 2.77 -6.11 -35.67
CA GLU A 110 1.41 -6.64 -35.72
C GLU A 110 0.33 -5.57 -35.44
N ASN A 111 0.74 -4.32 -35.19
CA ASN A 111 -0.13 -3.18 -34.94
C ASN A 111 -1.21 -3.44 -33.86
N PHE A 112 -0.79 -3.96 -32.71
CA PHE A 112 -1.65 -4.12 -31.54
C PHE A 112 -1.09 -3.39 -30.33
N ILE A 113 -1.97 -3.12 -29.36
CA ILE A 113 -1.63 -2.57 -28.07
C ILE A 113 -2.04 -3.54 -26.96
N LEU A 114 -1.26 -3.60 -25.88
CA LEU A 114 -1.62 -4.41 -24.73
C LEU A 114 -2.70 -3.70 -23.91
N ILE A 115 -3.66 -4.45 -23.40
CA ILE A 115 -4.72 -3.92 -22.52
C ILE A 115 -4.11 -3.24 -21.28
N SER A 116 -3.00 -3.78 -20.77
CA SER A 116 -2.26 -3.19 -19.63
C SER A 116 -1.71 -1.80 -19.92
N GLU A 117 -1.48 -1.48 -21.18
CA GLU A 117 -0.93 -0.19 -21.61
C GLU A 117 -2.03 0.78 -22.04
N PHE A 118 -3.21 0.28 -22.39
CA PHE A 118 -4.33 1.07 -22.87
C PHE A 118 -4.65 2.25 -21.95
N ASN A 119 -4.87 2.00 -20.65
CA ASN A 119 -5.18 3.06 -19.68
C ASN A 119 -4.05 4.10 -19.59
N LYS A 120 -2.79 3.65 -19.70
CA LYS A 120 -1.64 4.54 -19.63
C LYS A 120 -1.55 5.41 -20.88
N LEU A 121 -1.70 4.84 -22.07
CA LEU A 121 -1.69 5.55 -23.34
C LEU A 121 -2.80 6.60 -23.37
N VAL A 122 -4.03 6.23 -22.99
CA VAL A 122 -5.15 7.16 -22.88
C VAL A 122 -4.83 8.30 -21.91
N ASN A 123 -4.22 8.00 -20.76
CA ASN A 123 -3.83 9.02 -19.80
C ASN A 123 -2.79 9.99 -20.36
N GLU A 124 -1.75 9.47 -21.03
CA GLU A 124 -0.66 10.26 -21.61
C GLU A 124 -1.16 11.18 -22.73
N GLU A 125 -2.11 10.70 -23.54
CA GLU A 125 -2.74 11.50 -24.61
C GLU A 125 -3.70 12.56 -24.04
N ILE A 126 -4.55 12.21 -23.07
CA ILE A 126 -5.50 13.16 -22.47
C ILE A 126 -4.77 14.24 -21.66
N LYS A 127 -3.76 13.86 -20.87
CA LYS A 127 -3.09 14.77 -19.93
C LYS A 127 -2.32 15.90 -20.61
N ASN A 128 -1.76 15.65 -21.79
CA ASN A 128 -0.91 16.59 -22.50
C ASN A 128 -1.65 17.40 -23.58
N GLN A 129 -2.89 17.04 -23.89
CA GLN A 129 -3.71 17.80 -24.83
C GLN A 129 -4.53 18.86 -24.08
N PRO A 130 -4.78 20.03 -24.69
CA PRO A 130 -5.83 20.88 -24.18
C PRO A 130 -7.11 20.05 -24.24
N ALA A 131 -7.69 19.84 -23.07
CA ALA A 131 -9.02 19.29 -22.82
C ALA A 131 -10.01 19.34 -24.01
N PRO A 132 -10.21 20.49 -24.70
CA PRO A 132 -11.27 20.66 -25.68
C PRO A 132 -11.34 19.64 -26.84
N PHE A 133 -10.23 19.09 -27.36
CA PHE A 133 -10.29 18.34 -28.62
C PHE A 133 -10.89 16.92 -28.51
N ILE A 134 -10.53 16.16 -27.46
CA ILE A 134 -11.17 14.86 -27.18
C ILE A 134 -12.62 15.08 -26.72
N TYR A 135 -12.87 16.17 -25.98
CA TYR A 135 -14.19 16.47 -25.41
C TYR A 135 -15.19 16.98 -26.44
N GLU A 136 -14.77 17.73 -27.45
CA GLU A 136 -15.64 18.16 -28.56
C GLU A 136 -16.19 16.94 -29.34
N LYS A 137 -15.35 15.92 -29.56
CA LYS A 137 -15.74 14.70 -30.31
C LYS A 137 -16.47 13.64 -29.49
N ILE A 138 -16.10 13.44 -28.22
CA ILE A 138 -16.64 12.33 -27.39
C ILE A 138 -17.52 12.85 -26.26
N GLY A 139 -17.17 13.97 -25.65
CA GLY A 139 -17.88 14.56 -24.50
C GLY A 139 -19.27 15.11 -24.84
N THR A 140 -19.59 15.28 -26.12
CA THR A 140 -20.93 15.63 -26.62
C THR A 140 -21.83 14.41 -26.87
N LYS A 141 -21.27 13.20 -26.87
CA LYS A 141 -22.00 11.98 -27.23
C LYS A 141 -22.82 11.41 -26.07
N PHE A 142 -22.34 11.56 -24.84
CA PHE A 142 -22.96 10.99 -23.65
C PHE A 142 -23.22 12.08 -22.62
N SER A 143 -24.48 12.26 -22.25
CA SER A 143 -24.90 13.20 -21.21
C SER A 143 -25.04 12.55 -19.83
N HIS A 144 -25.15 11.22 -19.80
CA HIS A 144 -25.39 10.45 -18.58
C HIS A 144 -24.35 9.35 -18.44
N PHE A 145 -23.60 9.36 -17.34
CA PHE A 145 -22.59 8.36 -17.02
C PHE A 145 -23.09 7.48 -15.88
N PHE A 146 -23.04 6.16 -16.09
CA PHE A 146 -23.31 5.17 -15.06
C PHE A 146 -22.10 4.25 -14.95
N ILE A 147 -21.45 4.23 -13.79
CA ILE A 147 -20.28 3.39 -13.51
C ILE A 147 -20.64 2.44 -12.39
N ASP A 148 -20.70 1.15 -12.72
CA ASP A 148 -20.93 0.07 -11.77
C ASP A 148 -19.59 -0.50 -11.26
N GLU A 149 -19.63 -1.22 -10.15
CA GLU A 149 -18.47 -1.84 -9.49
C GLU A 149 -17.30 -0.85 -9.28
N PHE A 150 -17.62 0.38 -8.88
CA PHE A 150 -16.63 1.46 -8.79
C PHE A 150 -15.48 1.13 -7.83
N GLN A 151 -15.71 0.30 -6.81
CA GLN A 151 -14.69 -0.11 -5.85
C GLN A 151 -13.49 -0.85 -6.47
N ASP A 152 -13.62 -1.36 -7.69
CA ASP A 152 -12.57 -2.05 -8.43
C ASP A 152 -11.95 -1.17 -9.54
N THR A 153 -12.41 0.08 -9.67
CA THR A 153 -11.85 1.05 -10.62
C THR A 153 -10.46 1.48 -10.14
N SER A 154 -9.47 1.40 -11.02
CA SER A 154 -8.13 1.92 -10.73
C SER A 154 -8.08 3.44 -10.80
N LYS A 155 -7.16 4.04 -10.05
CA LYS A 155 -6.92 5.49 -10.10
C LYS A 155 -6.72 6.01 -11.52
N MET A 156 -5.94 5.31 -12.35
CA MET A 156 -5.67 5.73 -13.73
C MET A 156 -6.92 5.68 -14.62
N GLN A 157 -7.77 4.65 -14.46
CA GLN A 157 -9.06 4.61 -15.15
C GLN A 157 -9.94 5.79 -14.73
N TRP A 158 -9.98 6.10 -13.44
CA TRP A 158 -10.75 7.22 -12.94
C TRP A 158 -10.25 8.56 -13.46
N GLU A 159 -8.93 8.82 -13.44
CA GLU A 159 -8.33 10.03 -14.03
C GLU A 159 -8.64 10.16 -15.54
N ASN A 160 -8.72 9.06 -16.28
CA ASN A 160 -9.06 9.09 -17.70
C ASN A 160 -10.53 9.43 -17.95
N LEU A 161 -11.42 9.06 -17.03
CA LEU A 161 -12.86 9.29 -17.14
C LEU A 161 -13.26 10.68 -16.64
N LYS A 162 -12.60 11.21 -15.60
CA LYS A 162 -12.93 12.49 -14.98
C LYS A 162 -13.18 13.61 -15.99
N PRO A 163 -12.32 13.85 -16.99
CA PRO A 163 -12.54 14.97 -17.88
C PRO A 163 -13.75 14.81 -18.82
N LEU A 164 -14.07 13.58 -19.22
CA LEU A 164 -15.27 13.27 -20.01
C LEU A 164 -16.54 13.54 -19.18
N ILE A 165 -16.50 13.13 -17.93
CA ILE A 165 -17.58 13.33 -16.96
C ILE A 165 -17.73 14.81 -16.65
N GLU A 166 -16.64 15.54 -16.39
CA GLU A 166 -16.65 16.97 -16.11
C GLU A 166 -17.25 17.78 -17.26
N ASN A 167 -16.83 17.48 -18.49
CA ASN A 167 -17.41 18.12 -19.68
C ASN A 167 -18.93 17.84 -19.77
N SER A 168 -19.34 16.59 -19.57
CA SER A 168 -20.77 16.23 -19.57
C SER A 168 -21.55 16.95 -18.47
N LEU A 169 -21.03 16.99 -17.25
CA LEU A 169 -21.68 17.62 -16.10
C LEU A 169 -21.79 19.15 -16.23
N SER A 170 -20.98 19.77 -17.09
CA SER A 170 -21.10 21.19 -17.42
C SER A 170 -22.25 21.51 -18.39
N SER A 171 -22.84 20.47 -19.02
CA SER A 171 -23.99 20.61 -19.92
C SER A 171 -25.31 20.46 -19.17
N ASP A 172 -26.35 21.16 -19.64
CA ASP A 172 -27.71 21.00 -19.14
C ASP A 172 -28.22 19.56 -19.36
N ASN A 173 -29.03 19.05 -18.42
CA ASN A 173 -29.60 17.70 -18.45
C ASN A 173 -28.55 16.58 -18.54
N SER A 174 -27.55 16.63 -17.68
CA SER A 174 -26.51 15.62 -17.54
C SER A 174 -26.51 14.98 -16.14
N SER A 175 -25.94 13.78 -16.02
CA SER A 175 -25.80 13.14 -14.69
C SER A 175 -24.64 12.15 -14.62
N LEU A 176 -24.14 11.96 -13.40
CA LEU A 176 -23.19 10.91 -13.05
C LEU A 176 -23.81 10.04 -11.96
N THR A 177 -23.79 8.74 -12.14
CA THR A 177 -24.14 7.76 -11.11
C THR A 177 -23.00 6.77 -10.95
N LEU A 178 -22.51 6.66 -9.71
CA LEU A 178 -21.49 5.70 -9.31
C LEU A 178 -22.14 4.69 -8.38
N ALA A 179 -22.01 3.41 -8.71
CA ALA A 179 -22.50 2.30 -7.90
C ALA A 179 -21.33 1.38 -7.52
N GLY A 180 -21.39 0.82 -6.31
CA GLY A 180 -20.37 -0.09 -5.81
C GLY A 180 -20.54 -0.41 -4.32
N ASP A 181 -19.75 -1.37 -3.84
CA ASP A 181 -19.68 -1.74 -2.41
C ASP A 181 -18.21 -1.81 -1.97
N PRO A 182 -17.74 -0.92 -1.08
CA PRO A 182 -16.34 -0.96 -0.63
C PRO A 182 -15.93 -2.30 -0.02
N LYS A 183 -16.87 -3.05 0.59
CA LYS A 183 -16.60 -4.38 1.17
C LYS A 183 -16.23 -5.43 0.12
N GLN A 184 -16.58 -5.20 -1.14
CA GLN A 184 -16.37 -6.13 -2.26
C GLN A 184 -15.11 -5.81 -3.07
N SER A 185 -14.32 -4.81 -2.67
CA SER A 185 -13.05 -4.50 -3.34
C SER A 185 -12.03 -5.60 -3.11
N ILE A 186 -11.89 -6.51 -4.09
CA ILE A 186 -10.97 -7.65 -4.06
C ILE A 186 -9.91 -7.58 -5.17
N TYR A 187 -9.96 -6.58 -6.05
CA TYR A 187 -9.05 -6.41 -7.18
C TYR A 187 -7.92 -5.40 -6.94
N ARG A 188 -7.54 -5.14 -5.68
CA ARG A 188 -6.40 -4.26 -5.34
C ARG A 188 -5.09 -4.67 -6.06
N TRP A 189 -4.86 -5.96 -6.24
CA TRP A 189 -3.68 -6.49 -6.96
C TRP A 189 -3.67 -6.16 -8.46
N ARG A 190 -4.84 -5.80 -9.05
CA ARG A 190 -4.96 -5.28 -10.42
C ARG A 190 -4.99 -3.75 -10.46
N GLY A 191 -4.79 -3.09 -9.32
CA GLY A 191 -4.77 -1.63 -9.21
C GLY A 191 -6.10 -0.98 -8.85
N GLY A 192 -7.14 -1.74 -8.49
CA GLY A 192 -8.39 -1.18 -7.97
C GLY A 192 -8.15 -0.35 -6.70
N ASP A 193 -8.77 0.83 -6.63
CA ASP A 193 -8.54 1.81 -5.56
C ASP A 193 -9.83 2.09 -4.77
N VAL A 194 -10.05 1.27 -3.73
CA VAL A 194 -11.19 1.45 -2.83
C VAL A 194 -11.12 2.76 -2.04
N GLU A 195 -9.93 3.33 -1.84
CA GLU A 195 -9.81 4.60 -1.11
C GLU A 195 -10.42 5.74 -1.91
N GLU A 196 -10.24 5.74 -3.24
CA GLU A 196 -10.90 6.69 -4.13
C GLU A 196 -12.43 6.59 -4.01
N PHE A 197 -12.98 5.37 -3.93
CA PHE A 197 -14.41 5.19 -3.73
C PHE A 197 -14.88 5.69 -2.36
N MET A 198 -14.13 5.42 -1.30
CA MET A 198 -14.43 5.93 0.05
C MET A 198 -14.40 7.46 0.11
N ASN A 199 -13.43 8.10 -0.56
CA ASN A 199 -13.38 9.55 -0.68
C ASN A 199 -14.61 10.09 -1.43
N LEU A 200 -15.03 9.41 -2.49
CA LEU A 200 -16.26 9.72 -3.22
C LEU A 200 -17.55 9.41 -2.46
N LEU A 201 -17.51 8.67 -1.35
CA LEU A 201 -18.67 8.51 -0.47
C LEU A 201 -18.70 9.58 0.64
N SER A 202 -17.57 10.21 0.94
CA SER A 202 -17.47 11.37 1.83
C SER A 202 -18.13 12.63 1.26
N ASN A 203 -18.02 13.80 1.91
CA ASN A 203 -18.58 15.05 1.34
C ASN A 203 -17.71 15.66 0.23
N GLU A 204 -16.55 15.08 -0.07
CA GLU A 204 -15.66 15.59 -1.13
C GLU A 204 -16.14 15.12 -2.51
N SER A 205 -16.24 16.05 -3.47
CA SER A 205 -16.55 15.76 -4.87
C SER A 205 -15.42 16.32 -5.74
N PRO A 206 -14.88 15.53 -6.69
CA PRO A 206 -13.94 16.05 -7.67
C PRO A 206 -14.62 16.94 -8.73
N PHE A 207 -15.96 16.99 -8.75
CA PHE A 207 -16.73 17.78 -9.71
C PHE A 207 -17.54 18.86 -9.00
N TYR A 208 -17.68 20.01 -9.67
CA TYR A 208 -18.54 21.11 -9.25
C TYR A 208 -20.02 20.82 -9.57
N CYS A 209 -20.60 19.84 -8.88
CA CYS A 209 -22.02 19.49 -9.01
C CYS A 209 -22.61 19.13 -7.66
N GLU A 210 -23.95 19.17 -7.55
CA GLU A 210 -24.63 18.59 -6.39
C GLU A 210 -24.39 17.09 -6.35
N LYS A 211 -24.09 16.58 -5.16
CA LYS A 211 -23.77 15.19 -4.91
C LYS A 211 -24.74 14.63 -3.88
N THR A 212 -25.34 13.49 -4.21
CA THR A 212 -26.19 12.75 -3.28
C THR A 212 -25.65 11.34 -3.12
N THR A 213 -25.38 10.92 -1.88
CA THR A 213 -25.00 9.55 -1.56
C THR A 213 -26.24 8.78 -1.12
N ILE A 214 -26.58 7.71 -1.86
CA ILE A 214 -27.72 6.85 -1.55
C ILE A 214 -27.20 5.52 -1.04
N ASN A 215 -27.61 5.14 0.17
CA ASN A 215 -27.26 3.85 0.76
C ASN A 215 -28.42 2.84 0.61
N LEU A 216 -28.20 1.78 -0.15
CA LEU A 216 -29.15 0.68 -0.35
C LEU A 216 -28.98 -0.36 0.76
N ASN A 217 -29.68 -0.15 1.86
CA ASN A 217 -29.55 -0.98 3.05
C ASN A 217 -30.36 -2.28 3.01
N THR A 218 -31.22 -2.52 2.02
CA THR A 218 -32.09 -3.71 1.99
C THR A 218 -31.56 -4.75 1.02
N ASN A 219 -31.32 -5.96 1.51
CA ASN A 219 -30.89 -7.10 0.73
C ASN A 219 -32.12 -7.92 0.31
N PHE A 220 -32.28 -8.07 -1.01
CA PHE A 220 -33.36 -8.82 -1.66
C PHE A 220 -32.91 -10.18 -2.20
N ARG A 221 -31.63 -10.56 -2.00
CA ARG A 221 -31.01 -11.75 -2.60
C ARG A 221 -30.95 -12.92 -1.63
N SER A 222 -30.76 -12.64 -0.33
CA SER A 222 -30.38 -13.65 0.66
C SER A 222 -31.40 -13.77 1.79
N ALA A 223 -31.49 -14.96 2.37
CA ALA A 223 -32.30 -15.22 3.55
C ALA A 223 -31.76 -14.51 4.82
N LYS A 224 -32.65 -14.31 5.79
CA LYS A 224 -32.39 -13.59 7.05
C LYS A 224 -31.18 -14.14 7.82
N GLU A 225 -31.03 -15.45 7.91
CA GLU A 225 -29.97 -16.12 8.66
C GLU A 225 -28.59 -15.77 8.08
N ILE A 226 -28.45 -15.75 6.75
CA ILE A 226 -27.21 -15.40 6.05
C ILE A 226 -26.85 -13.93 6.28
N ILE A 227 -27.84 -13.03 6.13
CA ILE A 227 -27.65 -11.59 6.32
C ILE A 227 -27.26 -11.29 7.78
N SER A 228 -27.93 -11.91 8.74
CA SER A 228 -27.66 -11.73 10.17
C SER A 228 -26.27 -12.22 10.54
N PHE A 229 -25.85 -13.36 9.99
CA PHE A 229 -24.50 -13.89 10.16
C PHE A 229 -23.45 -12.92 9.60
N ASN A 230 -23.57 -12.52 8.33
CA ASN A 230 -22.62 -11.60 7.69
C ASN A 230 -22.51 -10.27 8.45
N ASN A 231 -23.64 -9.66 8.82
CA ASN A 231 -23.67 -8.43 9.62
C ASN A 231 -22.91 -8.59 10.95
N SER A 232 -23.01 -9.77 11.58
CA SER A 232 -22.35 -10.06 12.86
C SER A 232 -20.86 -10.34 12.68
N LEU A 233 -20.51 -11.12 11.65
CA LEU A 233 -19.14 -11.47 11.31
C LEU A 233 -18.31 -10.23 10.96
N PHE A 234 -18.77 -9.41 10.02
CA PHE A 234 -18.02 -8.23 9.58
C PHE A 234 -17.90 -7.17 10.67
N LYS A 235 -18.93 -7.04 11.54
CA LYS A 235 -18.81 -6.21 12.75
C LYS A 235 -17.72 -6.72 13.69
N HIS A 236 -17.64 -8.03 13.90
CA HIS A 236 -16.60 -8.63 14.72
C HIS A 236 -15.20 -8.41 14.12
N ILE A 237 -15.04 -8.70 12.81
CA ILE A 237 -13.76 -8.53 12.10
C ILE A 237 -13.32 -7.06 12.11
N SER A 238 -14.23 -6.10 11.85
CA SER A 238 -13.89 -4.67 11.88
C SER A 238 -13.26 -4.26 13.22
N ASN A 239 -13.78 -4.75 14.35
CA ASN A 239 -13.21 -4.46 15.67
C ASN A 239 -11.80 -5.02 15.86
N LEU A 240 -11.43 -6.13 15.19
CA LEU A 240 -10.06 -6.66 15.24
C LEU A 240 -9.05 -5.77 14.51
N PHE A 241 -9.53 -4.96 13.56
CA PHE A 241 -8.72 -4.02 12.80
C PHE A 241 -8.87 -2.57 13.28
N ALA A 242 -9.23 -2.35 14.55
CA ALA A 242 -9.44 -1.01 15.12
C ALA A 242 -8.23 -0.07 14.96
N ASP A 243 -7.00 -0.62 14.95
CA ASP A 243 -5.76 0.14 14.72
C ASP A 243 -5.62 0.66 13.28
N ASN A 244 -6.39 0.10 12.32
CA ASN A 244 -6.46 0.55 10.94
C ASN A 244 -7.85 1.12 10.65
N PHE A 245 -8.03 2.40 10.97
CA PHE A 245 -9.32 3.10 10.88
C PHE A 245 -9.99 2.95 9.51
N LYS A 246 -9.25 3.15 8.40
CA LYS A 246 -9.80 3.04 7.04
C LYS A 246 -10.34 1.63 6.76
N LEU A 247 -9.59 0.60 7.14
CA LEU A 247 -10.01 -0.79 6.94
C LEU A 247 -11.20 -1.13 7.85
N ALA A 248 -11.19 -0.68 9.10
CA ALA A 248 -12.30 -0.87 10.03
C ALA A 248 -13.59 -0.21 9.51
N GLU A 249 -13.48 0.97 8.90
CA GLU A 249 -14.59 1.71 8.28
C GLU A 249 -15.16 0.95 7.07
N ILE A 250 -14.31 0.49 6.15
CA ILE A 250 -14.71 -0.33 4.99
C ILE A 250 -15.41 -1.61 5.44
N LEU A 251 -14.89 -2.31 6.46
CA LEU A 251 -15.47 -3.56 6.93
C LEU A 251 -16.78 -3.36 7.72
N ASN A 252 -16.94 -2.20 8.35
CA ASN A 252 -18.17 -1.84 9.07
C ASN A 252 -19.18 -1.09 8.18
N PHE A 253 -18.97 -1.09 6.86
CA PHE A 253 -19.87 -0.45 5.89
C PHE A 253 -21.32 -0.99 6.07
N PRO A 254 -22.34 -0.12 6.00
CA PRO A 254 -23.61 -0.27 6.71
C PRO A 254 -24.29 -1.64 6.64
N LYS A 255 -24.88 -2.00 7.78
CA LYS A 255 -25.67 -3.22 7.97
C LYS A 255 -26.77 -3.34 6.92
N GLN A 256 -26.98 -4.56 6.46
CA GLN A 256 -28.09 -4.89 5.57
C GLN A 256 -29.33 -5.35 6.34
N ASN A 257 -30.48 -4.82 5.97
CA ASN A 257 -31.82 -5.29 6.30
C ASN A 257 -32.20 -6.43 5.34
N TYR A 258 -33.14 -7.28 5.73
CA TYR A 258 -33.71 -8.35 4.89
C TYR A 258 -35.09 -7.93 4.38
N SER A 259 -35.42 -8.25 3.12
CA SER A 259 -36.71 -7.89 2.52
C SER A 259 -37.84 -8.88 2.84
N ASP A 260 -37.56 -10.19 2.92
CA ASP A 260 -38.56 -11.24 3.18
C ASP A 260 -38.00 -12.43 3.97
N ALA A 261 -38.89 -13.12 4.70
CA ALA A 261 -38.58 -14.13 5.71
C ALA A 261 -38.50 -15.56 5.17
N GLU A 262 -37.81 -15.78 4.04
CA GLU A 262 -37.42 -17.15 3.68
C GLU A 262 -36.36 -17.67 4.67
N LYS A 263 -36.53 -18.92 5.12
CA LYS A 263 -35.59 -19.57 6.04
C LYS A 263 -34.31 -19.92 5.30
N GLY A 264 -33.19 -19.35 5.74
CA GLY A 264 -31.85 -19.73 5.34
C GLY A 264 -31.26 -20.82 6.25
N TYR A 265 -30.21 -21.47 5.78
CA TYR A 265 -29.42 -22.43 6.55
C TYR A 265 -27.94 -22.02 6.54
N LEU A 266 -27.31 -22.03 7.71
CA LEU A 266 -25.89 -21.77 7.89
C LEU A 266 -25.27 -22.90 8.73
N SER A 267 -24.20 -23.50 8.24
CA SER A 267 -23.38 -24.47 8.98
C SER A 267 -21.93 -24.04 8.94
N LEU A 268 -21.26 -24.06 10.09
CA LEU A 268 -19.84 -23.74 10.22
C LEU A 268 -19.10 -24.98 10.69
N ASN A 269 -18.16 -25.46 9.87
CA ASN A 269 -17.30 -26.58 10.21
C ASN A 269 -15.87 -26.05 10.38
N PHE A 270 -15.27 -26.31 11.55
CA PHE A 270 -13.89 -25.93 11.84
C PHE A 270 -13.02 -27.17 11.76
N TYR A 271 -11.93 -27.11 11.00
CA TYR A 271 -10.96 -28.19 10.88
C TYR A 271 -9.73 -27.87 11.74
N GLU A 272 -9.29 -28.81 12.57
CA GLU A 272 -8.03 -28.67 13.30
C GLU A 272 -6.83 -28.85 12.35
N LYS A 273 -5.75 -28.10 12.60
CA LYS A 273 -4.54 -28.07 11.75
C LYS A 273 -3.78 -29.41 11.67
N ASN A 274 -4.24 -30.46 12.35
CA ASN A 274 -3.55 -31.74 12.46
C ASN A 274 -3.84 -32.73 11.33
N ASP A 275 -4.83 -32.48 10.46
CA ASP A 275 -5.10 -33.35 9.33
C ASP A 275 -4.41 -32.85 8.06
N LYS A 276 -3.20 -33.37 7.82
CA LYS A 276 -2.43 -33.19 6.57
C LYS A 276 -3.10 -33.80 5.33
N THR A 277 -4.34 -34.27 5.41
CA THR A 277 -4.95 -35.13 4.38
C THR A 277 -5.99 -34.50 3.47
N ASP A 278 -6.56 -33.31 3.73
CA ASP A 278 -7.74 -32.88 2.93
C ASP A 278 -7.75 -31.44 2.39
N ILE A 279 -6.59 -30.83 2.13
CA ILE A 279 -6.54 -29.52 1.43
C ILE A 279 -6.41 -29.67 -0.11
N ARG A 280 -6.68 -30.86 -0.67
CA ARG A 280 -6.65 -31.09 -2.14
C ARG A 280 -8.03 -31.09 -2.80
N GLY A 281 -9.12 -30.91 -2.06
CA GLY A 281 -10.48 -31.09 -2.56
C GLY A 281 -11.32 -29.82 -2.82
N ILE A 282 -10.81 -28.62 -2.52
CA ILE A 282 -11.59 -27.38 -2.70
C ILE A 282 -10.67 -26.26 -3.22
N LEU A 283 -10.37 -26.33 -4.51
CA LEU A 283 -10.02 -25.18 -5.37
C LEU A 283 -10.67 -25.40 -6.73
#